data_AF-T2JSI1-F1
#
_entry.id   AF-T2JSI1-F1
#
_cell.length_a   1.000
_cell.length_b   1.000
_cell.length_c   1.000
_cell.angle_alpha   90.00
_cell.angle_beta   90.00
_cell.angle_gamma   90.00
#
_symmetry.space_group_name_H-M   'P 1'
#
loop_
_entity.id
_entity.type
_entity.pdbx_description
1 polymer ?
#
loop_
_entity_poly.entity_id
_entity_poly.type
_entity_poly.pdbx_seq_one_letter_code
_entity_poly.pdbx_strand_id
1 'polypeptide(L)'
;MHPVQTAFLENDGFQCGYCTPGQICAAVALLDEVQNGSVSYVTSDLNNPPTLTSLSESEIKERMSGNLCRCGAYNGIVAAVQQTIEQTPVAEIENSQGG
;
A
#
# COMPACT_ATOMS: atom_id res chain seq x y z
N MET A 1 -0.93 16.32 4.43
CA MET A 1 -1.43 15.26 3.53
C MET A 1 -0.72 13.98 3.92
N HIS A 2 -1.43 12.88 4.08
CA HIS A 2 -0.81 11.61 4.45
C HIS A 2 0.18 11.14 3.36
N PRO A 3 1.33 10.53 3.67
CA PRO A 3 2.30 10.09 2.66
C PRO A 3 1.69 9.24 1.53
N VAL A 4 0.83 8.27 1.87
CA VAL A 4 0.06 7.48 0.89
C VAL A 4 -0.80 8.37 -0.03
N GLN A 5 -1.46 9.41 0.50
CA GLN A 5 -2.26 10.33 -0.33
C GLN A 5 -1.37 11.09 -1.33
N THR A 6 -0.20 11.54 -0.88
CA THR A 6 0.80 12.18 -1.75
C THR A 6 1.29 11.24 -2.83
N ALA A 7 1.62 10.00 -2.49
CA ALA A 7 2.07 9.01 -3.46
C ALA A 7 0.98 8.67 -4.49
N PHE A 8 -0.29 8.58 -4.08
CA PHE A 8 -1.41 8.40 -5.01
C PHE A 8 -1.57 9.57 -5.99
N LEU A 9 -1.29 10.79 -5.56
CA LEU A 9 -1.28 11.97 -6.44
C LEU A 9 -0.12 11.95 -7.43
N GLU A 10 1.08 11.58 -6.97
CA GLU A 10 2.29 11.62 -7.79
C GLU A 10 2.36 10.48 -8.82
N ASN A 11 1.66 9.36 -8.57
CA ASN A 11 1.68 8.18 -9.44
C ASN A 11 0.40 7.98 -10.27
N ASP A 12 -0.46 9.00 -10.37
CA ASP A 12 -1.78 8.86 -11.02
C ASP A 12 -2.56 7.63 -10.49
N GLY A 13 -2.49 7.40 -9.17
CA GLY A 13 -3.10 6.27 -8.46
C GLY A 13 -4.63 6.31 -8.37
N PHE A 14 -5.28 7.19 -9.14
CA PHE A 14 -6.72 7.32 -9.21
C PHE A 14 -7.17 7.99 -10.51
N GLN A 15 -8.48 7.92 -10.80
CA GLN A 15 -9.12 8.70 -11.86
C GLN A 15 -10.44 9.29 -11.36
N CYS A 16 -11.55 8.53 -11.39
CA CYS A 16 -12.86 9.03 -10.96
C CYS A 16 -12.97 9.34 -9.46
N GLY A 17 -11.98 8.93 -8.67
CA GLY A 17 -11.94 9.18 -7.22
C GLY A 17 -12.80 8.24 -6.37
N TYR A 18 -13.76 7.51 -6.97
CA TYR A 18 -14.77 6.77 -6.21
C TYR A 18 -14.18 5.67 -5.31
N CYS A 19 -13.22 4.89 -5.83
CA CYS A 19 -12.55 3.85 -5.04
C CYS A 19 -11.39 4.39 -4.18
N THR A 20 -10.94 5.62 -4.42
CA THR A 20 -9.69 6.15 -3.87
C THR A 20 -9.63 6.16 -2.35
N PRO A 21 -10.69 6.53 -1.60
CA PRO A 21 -10.66 6.44 -0.13
C PRO A 21 -10.41 5.01 0.37
N GLY A 22 -11.09 4.02 -0.23
CA GLY A 22 -10.89 2.60 0.12
C GLY A 22 -9.50 2.10 -0.21
N GLN A 23 -8.97 2.49 -1.37
CA GLN A 23 -7.59 2.17 -1.79
C GLN A 23 -6.55 2.76 -0.82
N ILE A 24 -6.73 4.00 -0.38
CA ILE A 24 -5.79 4.64 0.56
C ILE A 24 -5.83 3.94 1.92
N CYS A 25 -7.02 3.66 2.48
CA CYS A 25 -7.14 2.94 3.74
C CYS A 25 -6.52 1.54 3.66
N ALA A 26 -6.76 0.82 2.56
CA ALA A 26 -6.18 -0.51 2.35
C ALA A 26 -4.65 -0.46 2.18
N ALA A 27 -4.11 0.54 1.49
CA ALA A 27 -2.67 0.74 1.37
C ALA A 27 -2.01 1.02 2.74
N VAL A 28 -2.65 1.82 3.60
CA VAL A 28 -2.17 2.04 4.97
C VAL A 28 -2.19 0.73 5.78
N ALA A 29 -3.29 -0.02 5.72
CA ALA A 29 -3.40 -1.31 6.42
C ALA A 29 -2.36 -2.32 5.91
N LEU A 30 -2.13 -2.40 4.61
CA LEU A 30 -1.10 -3.23 4.00
C LEU A 30 0.30 -2.93 4.56
N LEU A 31 0.66 -1.65 4.70
CA LEU A 31 1.96 -1.25 5.24
C LEU A 31 2.12 -1.70 6.70
N ASP A 32 1.08 -1.52 7.51
CA ASP A 32 1.06 -1.95 8.91
C ASP A 32 1.11 -3.49 9.04
N GLU A 33 0.34 -4.22 8.23
CA GLU A 33 0.34 -5.68 8.18
C GLU A 33 1.73 -6.24 7.87
N VAL A 34 2.42 -5.67 6.87
CA VAL A 34 3.77 -6.09 6.49
C VAL A 34 4.78 -5.74 7.58
N GLN A 35 4.67 -4.57 8.19
CA GLN A 35 5.52 -4.18 9.32
C GLN A 35 5.35 -5.13 10.52
N ASN A 36 4.13 -5.63 10.73
CA ASN A 36 3.79 -6.60 11.77
C ASN A 36 4.09 -8.07 11.37
N GLY A 37 4.71 -8.30 10.21
CA GLY A 37 5.12 -9.64 9.76
C GLY A 37 3.97 -10.52 9.26
N SER A 38 2.83 -9.93 8.92
CA SER A 38 1.68 -10.67 8.38
C SER A 38 2.02 -11.22 6.99
N VAL A 39 1.57 -12.44 6.72
CA VAL A 39 1.74 -13.12 5.41
C VAL A 39 0.50 -12.93 4.54
N SER A 40 0.67 -13.08 3.22
CA SER A 40 -0.43 -13.13 2.26
C SER A 40 -0.50 -14.49 1.57
N TYR A 41 -1.48 -14.66 0.68
CA TYR A 41 -1.61 -15.88 -0.12
C TYR A 41 -0.40 -16.15 -1.02
N VAL A 42 0.33 -15.10 -1.43
CA VAL A 42 1.47 -15.20 -2.35
C VAL A 42 2.83 -15.25 -1.63
N THR A 43 2.85 -15.28 -0.30
CA THR A 43 4.08 -15.39 0.47
C THR A 43 4.73 -16.76 0.28
N SER A 44 5.97 -16.80 -0.20
CA SER A 44 6.67 -18.04 -0.57
C SER A 44 7.31 -18.78 0.60
N ASP A 45 7.75 -18.09 1.65
CA ASP A 45 8.31 -18.67 2.87
C ASP A 45 7.63 -18.09 4.10
N LEU A 46 6.81 -18.92 4.77
CA LEU A 46 6.07 -18.52 5.97
C LEU A 46 6.96 -18.35 7.20
N ASN A 47 8.20 -18.88 7.19
CA ASN A 47 9.14 -18.71 8.29
C ASN A 47 9.98 -17.42 8.14
N ASN A 48 9.99 -16.83 6.96
CA ASN A 48 10.70 -15.60 6.65
C ASN A 48 9.81 -14.67 5.82
N PRO A 49 8.76 -14.08 6.46
CA PRO A 49 7.79 -13.24 5.78
C PRO A 49 8.44 -11.99 5.16
N PRO A 50 7.83 -11.41 4.10
CA PRO A 50 8.34 -10.18 3.52
C PRO A 50 8.33 -9.04 4.53
N THR A 51 9.34 -8.18 4.43
CA THR A 51 9.43 -6.91 5.14
C THR A 51 9.14 -5.78 4.16
N LEU A 52 8.96 -4.54 4.64
CA LEU A 52 8.73 -3.40 3.75
C LEU A 52 9.82 -3.26 2.66
N THR A 53 11.09 -3.52 3.00
CA THR A 53 12.21 -3.43 2.05
C THR A 53 12.34 -4.62 1.10
N SER A 54 11.65 -5.75 1.38
CA SER A 54 11.65 -6.96 0.54
C SER A 54 10.28 -7.26 -0.06
N LEU A 55 9.32 -6.33 0.03
CA LEU A 55 7.95 -6.51 -0.45
C LEU A 55 7.91 -6.50 -1.99
N SER A 56 7.43 -7.58 -2.59
CA SER A 56 7.34 -7.71 -4.04
C SER A 56 6.07 -7.05 -4.60
N GLU A 57 6.07 -6.80 -5.91
CA GLU A 57 4.88 -6.29 -6.61
C GLU A 57 3.68 -7.26 -6.50
N SER A 58 3.92 -8.57 -6.51
CA SER A 58 2.86 -9.57 -6.35
C SER A 58 2.24 -9.54 -4.96
N GLU A 59 3.05 -9.32 -3.91
CA GLU A 59 2.55 -9.12 -2.54
C GLU A 59 1.66 -7.87 -2.45
N ILE A 60 2.09 -6.76 -3.05
CA ILE A 60 1.29 -5.53 -3.07
C ILE A 60 -0.04 -5.78 -3.80
N LYS A 61 -0.01 -6.39 -4.98
CA LYS A 61 -1.21 -6.69 -5.77
C LYS A 61 -2.19 -7.61 -5.03
N GLU A 62 -1.68 -8.66 -4.40
CA GLU A 62 -2.50 -9.59 -3.62
C GLU A 62 -3.20 -8.89 -2.46
N ARG A 63 -2.44 -8.13 -1.65
CA ARG A 63 -2.98 -7.43 -0.48
C ARG A 63 -3.94 -6.31 -0.84
N MET A 64 -3.77 -5.68 -2.00
CA MET A 64 -4.68 -4.66 -2.52
C MET A 64 -5.90 -5.24 -3.26
N SER A 65 -5.93 -6.55 -3.54
CA SER A 65 -6.91 -7.19 -4.43
C SER A 65 -8.38 -7.06 -3.97
N GLY A 66 -8.60 -6.86 -2.67
CA GLY A 66 -9.94 -6.61 -2.10
C GLY A 66 -10.56 -5.27 -2.50
N ASN A 67 -9.82 -4.37 -3.15
CA ASN A 67 -10.27 -3.03 -3.51
C ASN A 67 -10.39 -2.89 -5.02
N LEU A 68 -11.63 -2.92 -5.53
CA LEU A 68 -11.91 -2.83 -6.96
C LEU A 68 -11.79 -1.40 -7.49
N CYS A 69 -11.03 -1.21 -8.56
CA CYS A 69 -10.92 0.03 -9.32
C CYS A 69 -11.46 -0.17 -10.74
N ARG A 70 -12.64 0.42 -11.04
CA ARG A 70 -13.23 0.29 -12.38
C ARG A 70 -12.54 1.13 -13.45
N CYS A 71 -11.85 2.19 -13.05
CA CYS A 71 -11.03 3.02 -13.93
C CYS A 71 -9.75 2.31 -14.40
N GLY A 72 -9.33 1.25 -13.71
CA GLY A 72 -8.11 0.51 -14.06
C GLY A 72 -6.80 1.19 -13.64
N ALA A 73 -6.82 2.03 -12.60
CA ALA A 73 -5.63 2.74 -12.11
C ALA A 73 -4.63 1.86 -11.32
N TYR A 74 -4.72 0.52 -11.44
CA TYR A 74 -3.98 -0.42 -10.59
C TYR A 74 -2.46 -0.25 -10.64
N ASN A 75 -1.87 0.04 -11.80
CA ASN A 75 -0.43 0.25 -11.91
C ASN A 75 0.03 1.48 -11.12
N GLY A 76 -0.74 2.57 -11.15
CA GLY A 76 -0.47 3.77 -10.35
C GLY A 76 -0.68 3.54 -8.86
N ILE A 77 -1.68 2.74 -8.46
CA ILE A 77 -1.90 2.34 -7.07
C ILE A 77 -0.71 1.54 -6.53
N VAL A 78 -0.22 0.56 -7.30
CA VAL A 78 0.94 -0.25 -6.92
C VAL A 78 2.19 0.63 -6.81
N ALA A 79 2.43 1.51 -7.78
CA ALA A 79 3.55 2.44 -7.75
C ALA A 79 3.49 3.39 -6.54
N ALA A 80 2.30 3.87 -6.17
CA ALA A 80 2.12 4.71 -4.99
C ALA A 80 2.46 3.98 -3.67
N VAL A 81 2.11 2.69 -3.55
CA VAL A 81 2.49 1.88 -2.39
C VAL A 81 4.01 1.70 -2.33
N GLN A 82 4.64 1.37 -3.46
CA GLN A 82 6.10 1.22 -3.57
C GLN A 82 6.82 2.53 -3.18
N GLN A 83 6.37 3.66 -3.72
CA GLN A 83 6.93 4.96 -3.37
C GLN A 83 6.79 5.26 -1.87
N THR A 84 5.65 4.93 -1.26
CA THR A 84 5.44 5.18 0.18
C THR A 84 6.46 4.42 1.03
N ILE A 85 6.78 3.17 0.64
CA ILE A 85 7.81 2.34 1.29
C ILE A 85 9.19 3.00 1.17
N GLU A 86 9.52 3.57 0.02
CA GLU A 86 10.82 4.20 -0.24
C GLU A 86 10.98 5.55 0.49
N GLN A 87 9.89 6.30 0.68
CA GLN A 87 9.93 7.69 1.14
C GLN A 87 9.70 7.89 2.64
N THR A 88 9.32 6.87 3.40
CA THR A 88 8.90 7.06 4.80
C THR A 88 9.85 6.39 5.81
N PRO A 89 10.48 7.14 6.73
CA PRO A 89 10.97 6.58 7.98
C PRO A 89 9.76 6.07 8.78
N VAL A 90 9.75 4.78 9.10
CA VAL A 90 8.64 4.02 9.73
C VAL A 90 7.92 4.76 10.88
N ALA A 91 8.61 5.63 11.61
CA ALA A 91 8.08 6.43 12.72
C ALA A 91 7.05 7.53 12.35
N GLU A 92 6.92 7.94 11.08
CA GLU A 92 5.99 9.02 10.70
C GLU A 92 4.59 8.53 10.27
N ILE A 93 4.44 7.24 9.94
CA ILE A 93 3.14 6.64 9.55
C ILE A 93 2.21 6.57 10.76
N GLU A 94 2.73 6.19 11.93
CA GLU A 94 1.99 6.09 13.20
C GLU A 94 1.46 7.46 13.70
N ASN A 95 2.18 8.55 13.44
CA ASN A 95 1.84 9.89 13.96
C ASN A 95 0.71 10.59 13.19
N SER A 96 0.17 9.98 12.13
CA SER A 96 -0.90 10.55 11.31
C SER A 96 -2.32 10.07 11.67
N GLN A 97 -2.44 9.12 12.61
CA GLN A 97 -3.73 8.55 13.06
C GLN A 97 -4.33 9.24 14.31
N GLY A 98 -3.72 10.32 14.81
CA GLY A 98 -4.22 11.10 15.95
C GLY A 98 -4.89 12.40 15.53
N GLY A 99 -6.21 12.36 15.30
CA GLY A 99 -7.07 13.54 15.07
C GLY A 99 -8.54 13.21 15.25
#